data_AF-A0A1A8EWN5-F1
#
_entry.id   AF-A0A1A8EWN5-F1
#
_cell.length_a   1.000
_cell.length_b   1.000
_cell.length_c   1.000
_cell.angle_alpha   90.00
_cell.angle_beta   90.00
_cell.angle_gamma   90.00
#
_symmetry.space_group_name_H-M   'P 1'
#
loop_
_entity.id
_entity.type
_entity.pdbx_description
1 polymer ?
#
loop_
_entity_poly.entity_id
_entity_poly.type
_entity_poly.pdbx_seq_one_letter_code
_entity_poly.pdbx_strand_id
1 'polypeptide(L)'
;MKLRRILEKVEAASGFTSEEKDPEEFLNILFHHILRVDPLLKLRSAGQKVQDCYFYQIFMDKKDKVGVPTIQQLLEWSFINSDLKFAEAPSCLIIQMPRFGKDFKMFNKIFPSLELDITDLLEDTPRECRICGGLALYECRDCYEDGDITAGKIKQFCEKCNTQVHLHPKRKTHRHSKLSVPKELQEGTGRQGSFPRQRMELFAVLCIETSHYVAFVKYGAADSAWLFFDSMADRDGGQNGFNIPQVSPCPEVEAYLKMTPEELHTLDPKSIQGQARRLLCDAYMCMYQSPTMSLYK
;
A
#
# COMPACT_ATOMS: atom_id res chain seq x y z
N MET A 1 -14.45 -18.46 -19.87
CA MET A 1 -15.28 -19.00 -18.77
C MET A 1 -14.76 -20.25 -18.06
N LYS A 2 -13.69 -20.94 -18.51
CA LYS A 2 -13.23 -22.19 -17.85
C LYS A 2 -12.87 -22.00 -16.36
N LEU A 3 -12.09 -20.96 -16.04
CA LEU A 3 -11.69 -20.67 -14.65
C LEU A 3 -12.89 -20.35 -13.75
N ARG A 4 -13.82 -19.50 -14.19
CA ARG A 4 -15.05 -19.18 -13.44
C ARG A 4 -15.88 -20.43 -13.08
N ARG A 5 -15.95 -21.42 -13.96
CA ARG A 5 -16.61 -22.71 -13.67
C ARG A 5 -15.87 -23.55 -12.63
N ILE A 6 -14.55 -23.37 -12.49
CA ILE A 6 -13.77 -24.03 -11.44
C ILE A 6 -14.05 -23.32 -10.10
N LEU A 7 -14.04 -21.99 -10.08
CA LEU A 7 -14.36 -21.19 -8.89
C LEU A 7 -15.76 -21.53 -8.34
N GLU A 8 -16.78 -21.56 -9.21
CA GLU A 8 -18.17 -21.92 -8.85
C GLU A 8 -18.29 -23.34 -8.27
N LYS A 9 -17.40 -24.27 -8.63
CA LYS A 9 -17.41 -25.63 -8.08
C LYS A 9 -16.84 -25.70 -6.66
N VAL A 10 -15.92 -24.80 -6.33
CA VAL A 10 -15.29 -24.72 -5.01
C VAL A 10 -16.23 -24.00 -4.05
N GLU A 11 -16.86 -22.92 -4.51
CA GLU A 11 -17.84 -22.17 -3.75
C GLU A 11 -19.17 -22.17 -4.49
N ALA A 12 -19.97 -23.21 -4.24
CA ALA A 12 -21.25 -23.42 -4.92
C ALA A 12 -22.26 -22.30 -4.59
N ALA A 13 -23.01 -21.86 -5.62
CA ALA A 13 -24.05 -20.83 -5.52
C ALA A 13 -23.55 -19.44 -5.10
N SER A 14 -22.27 -19.16 -5.36
CA SER A 14 -21.68 -17.85 -5.17
C SER A 14 -21.93 -16.93 -6.37
N GLY A 15 -22.19 -17.45 -7.58
CA GLY A 15 -22.47 -16.63 -8.75
C GLY A 15 -21.23 -16.16 -9.52
N PHE A 16 -20.05 -16.79 -9.35
CA PHE A 16 -18.83 -16.51 -10.13
C PHE A 16 -19.01 -16.53 -11.64
N THR A 17 -19.99 -17.30 -12.11
CA THR A 17 -20.27 -17.47 -13.54
C THR A 17 -21.17 -16.38 -14.12
N SER A 18 -21.90 -15.61 -13.31
CA SER A 18 -22.93 -14.68 -13.77
C SER A 18 -22.86 -13.28 -13.15
N GLU A 19 -22.28 -13.14 -11.96
CA GLU A 19 -22.28 -11.89 -11.19
C GLU A 19 -20.92 -11.19 -11.24
N GLU A 20 -20.93 -9.89 -10.97
CA GLU A 20 -19.73 -9.13 -10.65
C GLU A 20 -19.27 -9.54 -9.24
N LYS A 21 -17.97 -9.77 -9.10
CA LYS A 21 -17.36 -10.29 -7.87
C LYS A 21 -16.20 -9.41 -7.46
N ASP A 22 -16.05 -9.22 -6.17
CA ASP A 22 -14.97 -8.43 -5.65
C ASP A 22 -13.62 -9.17 -5.79
N PRO A 23 -12.54 -8.45 -6.15
CA PRO A 23 -11.22 -9.05 -6.34
C PRO A 23 -10.71 -9.84 -5.12
N GLU A 24 -11.06 -9.45 -3.90
CA GLU A 24 -10.73 -10.18 -2.67
C GLU A 24 -11.34 -11.58 -2.62
N GLU A 25 -12.61 -11.73 -3.02
CA GLU A 25 -13.32 -13.02 -3.03
C GLU A 25 -12.63 -13.94 -4.04
N PHE A 26 -12.33 -13.40 -5.23
CA PHE A 26 -11.57 -14.10 -6.26
C PHE A 26 -10.18 -14.53 -5.78
N LEU A 27 -9.40 -13.64 -5.17
CA LEU A 27 -8.06 -13.93 -4.69
C LEU A 27 -8.07 -14.99 -3.58
N ASN A 28 -8.99 -14.89 -2.63
CA ASN A 28 -9.10 -15.87 -1.54
C ASN A 28 -9.44 -17.26 -2.09
N ILE A 29 -10.41 -17.40 -2.98
CA ILE A 29 -10.74 -18.72 -3.53
C ILE A 29 -9.60 -19.29 -4.35
N LEU A 30 -9.01 -18.48 -5.23
CA LEU A 30 -7.96 -18.97 -6.10
C LEU A 30 -6.69 -19.32 -5.31
N PHE A 31 -6.22 -18.43 -4.44
CA PHE A 31 -4.95 -18.62 -3.73
C PHE A 31 -5.09 -19.52 -2.52
N HIS A 32 -6.12 -19.32 -1.69
CA HIS A 32 -6.29 -20.09 -0.46
C HIS A 32 -6.88 -21.48 -0.72
N HIS A 33 -8.03 -21.54 -1.39
CA HIS A 33 -8.81 -22.77 -1.48
C HIS A 33 -8.33 -23.70 -2.61
N ILE A 34 -7.96 -23.14 -3.77
CA ILE A 34 -7.57 -23.93 -4.95
C ILE A 34 -6.07 -24.20 -4.99
N LEU A 35 -5.26 -23.14 -5.04
CA LEU A 35 -3.82 -23.27 -5.29
C LEU A 35 -3.00 -23.51 -4.02
N ARG A 36 -3.56 -23.22 -2.84
CA ARG A 36 -2.88 -23.29 -1.53
C ARG A 36 -1.55 -22.53 -1.53
N VAL A 37 -1.58 -21.31 -2.06
CA VAL A 37 -0.43 -20.40 -2.06
C VAL A 37 -0.14 -19.98 -0.63
N ASP A 38 1.14 -19.95 -0.26
CA ASP A 38 1.56 -19.38 1.01
C ASP A 38 1.07 -17.92 1.14
N PRO A 39 0.61 -17.49 2.32
CA PRO A 39 0.13 -16.13 2.54
C PRO A 39 1.19 -15.10 2.12
N LEU A 40 0.77 -14.11 1.33
CA LEU A 40 1.67 -13.07 0.82
C LEU A 40 2.13 -12.12 1.93
N LEU A 41 1.29 -11.93 2.95
CA LEU A 41 1.50 -11.03 4.07
C LEU A 41 1.41 -11.79 5.40
N LYS A 42 2.37 -11.50 6.27
CA LYS A 42 2.39 -11.94 7.67
C LYS A 42 2.40 -10.71 8.56
N LEU A 43 1.27 -10.45 9.21
CA LEU A 43 1.05 -9.25 10.02
C LEU A 43 1.01 -9.63 11.49
N ARG A 44 1.61 -8.82 12.35
CA ARG A 44 1.49 -8.98 13.81
C ARG A 44 0.99 -7.68 14.42
N SER A 45 -0.03 -7.79 15.26
CA SER A 45 -0.41 -6.72 16.19
C SER A 45 0.33 -6.93 17.53
N ALA A 46 0.72 -5.86 18.22
CA ALA A 46 1.57 -5.95 19.41
C ALA A 46 1.16 -7.05 20.40
N GLY A 47 2.06 -8.02 20.59
CA GLY A 47 1.87 -9.15 21.52
C GLY A 47 0.89 -10.23 21.06
N GLN A 48 0.32 -10.12 19.86
CA GLN A 48 -0.60 -11.10 19.29
C GLN A 48 0.13 -12.12 18.39
N LYS A 49 -0.60 -13.18 18.01
CA LYS A 49 -0.13 -14.13 17.01
C LYS A 49 -0.05 -13.47 15.63
N VAL A 50 0.86 -13.97 14.81
CA VAL A 50 0.93 -13.59 13.39
C VAL A 50 -0.37 -13.98 12.69
N GLN A 51 -0.91 -13.06 11.91
CA GLN A 51 -2.07 -13.22 11.06
C GLN A 51 -1.59 -13.28 9.60
N ASP A 52 -2.13 -14.26 8.90
CA ASP A 52 -1.80 -14.56 7.52
C ASP A 52 -2.89 -14.02 6.60
N CYS A 53 -2.51 -13.26 5.57
CA CYS A 53 -3.44 -12.79 4.55
C CYS A 53 -2.76 -12.58 3.18
N TYR A 54 -3.56 -12.41 2.13
CA TYR A 54 -3.06 -12.18 0.76
C TYR A 54 -3.01 -10.70 0.38
N PHE A 55 -3.73 -9.84 1.10
CA PHE A 55 -3.83 -8.41 0.87
C PHE A 55 -4.15 -7.69 2.18
N TYR A 56 -3.91 -6.38 2.21
CA TYR A 56 -4.14 -5.54 3.38
C TYR A 56 -5.18 -4.46 3.07
N GLN A 57 -6.22 -4.36 3.90
CA GLN A 57 -7.20 -3.28 3.84
C GLN A 57 -6.73 -2.09 4.68
N ILE A 58 -6.64 -0.91 4.04
CA ILE A 58 -6.40 0.35 4.77
C ILE A 58 -7.61 0.65 5.64
N PHE A 59 -7.38 0.75 6.95
CA PHE A 59 -8.38 1.07 7.96
C PHE A 59 -7.88 2.18 8.87
N MET A 60 -8.45 3.38 8.73
CA MET A 60 -8.07 4.55 9.52
C MET A 60 -9.19 5.58 9.56
N ASP A 61 -9.15 6.46 10.55
CA ASP A 61 -10.03 7.62 10.62
C ASP A 61 -9.55 8.71 9.68
N LYS A 62 -10.47 9.30 8.91
CA LYS A 62 -10.14 10.33 7.94
C LYS A 62 -9.45 11.51 8.64
N LYS A 63 -8.24 11.85 8.18
CA LYS A 63 -7.52 13.05 8.61
C LYS A 63 -7.93 14.26 7.77
N ASP A 64 -8.84 15.08 8.28
CA ASP A 64 -9.44 16.23 7.55
C ASP A 64 -8.44 17.25 7.00
N LYS A 65 -7.23 17.33 7.59
CA LYS A 65 -6.19 18.27 7.16
C LYS A 65 -5.44 17.83 5.91
N VAL A 66 -5.62 16.59 5.44
CA VAL A 66 -4.91 16.05 4.28
C VAL A 66 -5.84 16.00 3.08
N GLY A 67 -5.52 16.79 2.06
CA GLY A 67 -6.30 16.87 0.83
C GLY A 67 -6.19 15.61 -0.03
N VAL A 68 -4.98 15.26 -0.45
CA VAL A 68 -4.67 14.06 -1.24
C VAL A 68 -3.60 13.26 -0.50
N PRO A 69 -3.93 12.11 0.11
CA PRO A 69 -2.94 11.29 0.80
C PRO A 69 -2.16 10.42 -0.19
N THR A 70 -0.90 10.16 0.15
CA THR A 70 -0.09 9.13 -0.51
C THR A 70 -0.36 7.75 0.08
N ILE A 71 -0.14 6.68 -0.70
CA ILE A 71 -0.27 5.31 -0.18
C ILE A 71 0.72 5.05 0.96
N GLN A 72 1.92 5.61 0.92
CA GLN A 72 2.86 5.56 2.04
C GLN A 72 2.22 6.07 3.34
N GLN A 73 1.58 7.25 3.29
CA GLN A 73 0.90 7.83 4.45
C GLN A 73 -0.29 6.99 4.92
N LEU A 74 -1.14 6.54 3.98
CA LEU A 74 -2.30 5.69 4.30
C LEU A 74 -1.86 4.40 5.00
N LEU A 75 -0.83 3.74 4.47
CA LEU A 75 -0.29 2.50 5.03
C LEU A 75 0.29 2.73 6.42
N GLU A 76 1.12 3.77 6.60
CA GLU A 76 1.68 4.13 7.90
C GLU A 76 0.58 4.44 8.92
N TRP A 77 -0.41 5.27 8.58
CA TRP A 77 -1.52 5.59 9.49
C TRP A 77 -2.34 4.37 9.88
N SER A 78 -2.64 3.51 8.91
CA SER A 78 -3.39 2.28 9.14
C SER A 78 -2.63 1.34 10.09
N PHE A 79 -1.32 1.16 9.85
CA PHE A 79 -0.46 0.32 10.70
C PHE A 79 -0.32 0.90 12.11
N ILE A 80 -0.12 2.22 12.24
CA ILE A 80 -0.02 2.88 13.53
C ILE A 80 -1.35 2.76 14.29
N ASN A 81 -2.49 2.98 13.62
CA ASN A 81 -3.80 2.93 14.25
C ASN A 81 -4.09 1.56 14.86
N SER A 82 -3.82 0.50 14.10
CA SER A 82 -4.04 -0.90 14.47
C SER A 82 -2.86 -1.55 15.21
N ASP A 83 -1.80 -0.79 15.50
CA ASP A 83 -0.56 -1.27 16.13
C ASP A 83 0.02 -2.52 15.44
N LEU A 84 0.11 -2.46 14.11
CA LEU A 84 0.55 -3.55 13.24
C LEU A 84 2.00 -3.38 12.79
N LYS A 85 2.65 -4.51 12.57
CA LYS A 85 3.94 -4.64 11.88
C LYS A 85 3.93 -5.84 10.94
N PHE A 86 4.75 -5.79 9.91
CA PHE A 86 5.10 -6.95 9.10
C PHE A 86 6.09 -7.84 9.87
N ALA A 87 5.73 -9.12 10.04
CA ALA A 87 6.62 -10.10 10.65
C ALA A 87 7.80 -10.45 9.74
N GLU A 88 7.60 -10.40 8.41
CA GLU A 88 8.64 -10.55 7.40
C GLU A 88 8.36 -9.61 6.21
N ALA A 89 9.38 -9.28 5.43
CA ALA A 89 9.21 -8.43 4.25
C ALA A 89 8.43 -9.17 3.15
N PRO A 90 7.26 -8.66 2.72
CA PRO A 90 6.49 -9.31 1.67
C PRO A 90 7.17 -9.17 0.31
N SER A 91 7.12 -10.22 -0.50
CA SER A 91 7.57 -10.16 -1.90
C SER A 91 6.53 -9.51 -2.81
N CYS A 92 5.25 -9.64 -2.46
CA CYS A 92 4.11 -9.02 -3.13
C CYS A 92 3.18 -8.42 -2.08
N LEU A 93 2.89 -7.12 -2.17
CA LEU A 93 2.03 -6.39 -1.25
C LEU A 93 0.85 -5.79 -2.01
N ILE A 94 -0.34 -6.36 -1.78
CA ILE A 94 -1.60 -5.87 -2.33
C ILE A 94 -2.31 -5.05 -1.25
N ILE A 95 -2.58 -3.78 -1.53
CA ILE A 95 -3.21 -2.85 -0.59
C ILE A 95 -4.56 -2.42 -1.15
N GLN A 96 -5.64 -2.72 -0.43
CA GLN A 96 -6.98 -2.22 -0.72
C GLN A 96 -7.15 -0.80 -0.17
N MET A 97 -7.65 0.09 -1.03
CA MET A 97 -7.88 1.50 -0.70
C MET A 97 -9.07 1.66 0.27
N PRO A 98 -9.11 2.73 1.08
CA PRO A 98 -10.17 2.96 2.06
C PRO A 98 -11.48 3.38 1.37
N ARG A 99 -12.25 2.38 0.93
CA ARG A 99 -13.58 2.51 0.33
C ARG A 99 -14.61 1.79 1.18
N PHE A 100 -15.85 2.27 1.15
CA PHE A 100 -16.97 1.64 1.84
C PHE A 100 -18.17 1.50 0.90
N GLY A 101 -18.41 0.28 0.41
CA GLY A 101 -19.42 0.05 -0.63
C GLY A 101 -19.10 0.79 -1.94
N LYS A 102 -20.12 0.96 -2.78
CA LYS A 102 -19.98 1.54 -4.13
C LYS A 102 -19.87 3.07 -4.13
N ASP A 103 -20.52 3.72 -3.17
CA ASP A 103 -20.73 5.18 -3.20
C ASP A 103 -19.74 5.96 -2.33
N PHE A 104 -19.05 5.31 -1.40
CA PHE A 104 -18.18 6.00 -0.45
C PHE A 104 -16.69 5.75 -0.73
N LYS A 105 -16.01 6.82 -1.13
CA LYS A 105 -14.55 6.94 -1.16
C LYS A 105 -14.13 7.86 -0.02
N MET A 106 -13.24 7.40 0.86
CA MET A 106 -12.77 8.24 1.97
C MET A 106 -12.06 9.52 1.47
N PHE A 107 -11.32 9.39 0.36
CA PHE A 107 -10.60 10.48 -0.31
C PHE A 107 -10.99 10.55 -1.79
N ASN A 108 -11.15 11.78 -2.31
CA ASN A 108 -11.52 12.00 -3.70
C ASN A 108 -10.39 11.69 -4.68
N LYS A 109 -9.14 11.88 -4.24
CA LYS A 109 -7.93 11.44 -4.95
C LYS A 109 -6.98 10.78 -3.95
N ILE A 110 -6.27 9.76 -4.40
CA ILE A 110 -5.18 9.12 -3.65
C ILE A 110 -3.96 9.14 -4.57
N PHE A 111 -2.81 9.51 -4.04
CA PHE A 111 -1.55 9.49 -4.78
C PHE A 111 -0.90 8.09 -4.67
N PRO A 112 -0.80 7.33 -5.77
CA PRO A 112 -0.18 6.01 -5.74
C PRO A 112 1.34 6.17 -5.68
N SER A 113 1.92 5.99 -4.49
CA SER A 113 3.36 6.05 -4.27
C SER A 113 4.07 5.09 -5.24
N LEU A 114 4.97 5.58 -6.08
CA LEU A 114 5.72 4.73 -7.03
C LEU A 114 6.66 3.74 -6.31
N GLU A 115 7.12 4.13 -5.13
CA GLU A 115 7.92 3.33 -4.22
C GLU A 115 7.29 3.40 -2.83
N LEU A 116 7.24 2.26 -2.13
CA LEU A 116 6.92 2.19 -0.70
C LEU A 116 8.16 1.82 0.09
N ASP A 117 8.37 2.52 1.19
CA ASP A 117 9.38 2.18 2.17
C ASP A 117 8.71 1.56 3.40
N ILE A 118 8.92 0.26 3.59
CA ILE A 118 8.30 -0.53 4.66
C ILE A 118 9.27 -0.79 5.82
N THR A 119 10.47 -0.21 5.80
CA THR A 119 11.53 -0.44 6.81
C THR A 119 11.02 -0.23 8.23
N ASP A 120 10.29 0.87 8.46
CA ASP A 120 9.79 1.24 9.78
C ASP A 120 8.51 0.47 10.18
N LEU A 121 7.96 -0.32 9.26
CA LEU A 121 6.78 -1.16 9.46
C LEU A 121 7.14 -2.64 9.72
N LEU A 122 8.43 -3.02 9.66
CA LEU A 122 8.92 -4.37 9.92
C LEU A 122 9.35 -4.57 11.38
N GLU A 123 9.09 -5.74 11.97
CA GLU A 123 9.43 -6.03 13.38
C GLU A 123 10.94 -6.11 13.64
N ASP A 124 11.67 -6.93 12.87
CA ASP A 124 13.06 -7.30 13.16
C ASP A 124 14.09 -6.63 12.23
N THR A 125 13.80 -5.39 11.80
CA THR A 125 14.69 -4.62 10.91
C THR A 125 15.40 -3.51 11.66
N PRO A 126 16.72 -3.33 11.50
CA PRO A 126 17.42 -2.24 12.14
C PRO A 126 16.97 -0.89 11.57
N ARG A 127 16.56 0.02 12.46
CA ARG A 127 16.03 1.33 12.07
C ARG A 127 16.95 2.45 12.51
N GLU A 128 16.88 3.54 11.77
CA GLU A 128 17.64 4.75 12.04
C GLU A 128 16.91 5.65 13.06
N CYS A 129 17.65 6.11 14.07
CA CYS A 129 17.21 7.10 15.05
C CYS A 129 16.95 8.44 14.37
N ARG A 130 15.73 8.97 14.54
CA ARG A 130 15.28 10.21 13.89
C ARG A 130 15.99 11.49 14.35
N ILE A 131 16.85 11.40 15.36
CA ILE A 131 17.59 12.55 15.91
C ILE A 131 19.07 12.53 15.49
N CYS A 132 19.75 11.40 15.68
CA CYS A 132 21.21 11.33 15.52
C CYS A 132 21.69 10.42 14.39
N GLY A 133 20.77 9.72 13.70
CA GLY A 133 21.13 8.76 12.65
C GLY A 133 21.72 7.44 13.14
N GLY A 134 21.84 7.24 14.46
CA GLY A 134 22.31 5.98 15.05
C GLY A 134 21.25 4.87 15.05
N LEU A 135 21.58 3.71 15.61
CA LEU A 135 20.63 2.59 15.76
C LEU A 135 19.48 2.97 16.71
N ALA A 136 18.24 2.86 16.22
CA ALA A 136 17.06 3.01 17.05
C ALA A 136 16.77 1.74 17.85
N LEU A 137 16.47 1.91 19.13
CA LEU A 137 16.13 0.85 20.07
C LEU A 137 14.71 1.00 20.63
N TYR A 138 14.11 2.17 20.44
CA TYR A 138 12.79 2.51 20.93
C TYR A 138 11.95 3.13 19.82
N GLU A 139 10.66 2.83 19.79
CA GLU A 139 9.66 3.57 19.01
C GLU A 139 8.59 4.15 19.92
N CYS A 140 8.00 5.26 19.51
CA CYS A 140 6.93 5.92 20.27
C CYS A 140 5.79 6.33 19.34
N ARG A 141 4.66 5.63 19.49
CA ARG A 141 3.42 5.91 18.75
C ARG A 141 2.88 7.30 19.05
N ASP A 142 2.88 7.71 20.32
CA ASP A 142 2.36 9.02 20.75
C ASP A 142 3.17 10.18 20.15
N CYS A 143 4.47 9.98 19.88
CA CYS A 143 5.28 10.97 19.20
C CYS A 143 4.93 11.13 17.71
N TYR A 144 4.17 10.23 17.08
CA TYR A 144 3.87 10.30 15.64
C TYR A 144 3.16 11.60 15.24
N GLU A 145 2.20 12.04 16.07
CA GLU A 145 1.46 13.29 15.87
C GLU A 145 2.28 14.55 16.24
N ASP A 146 3.48 14.38 16.80
CA ASP A 146 4.38 15.49 17.11
C ASP A 146 5.05 16.01 15.82
N GLY A 147 4.62 17.21 15.40
CA GLY A 147 5.16 17.92 14.24
C GLY A 147 6.56 18.51 14.46
N ASP A 148 7.00 18.68 15.71
CA ASP A 148 8.29 19.31 16.04
C ASP A 148 9.47 18.37 15.72
N ILE A 149 9.22 17.06 15.59
CA ILE A 149 10.25 16.04 15.37
C ILE A 149 9.97 15.30 14.07
N THR A 150 10.59 15.68 12.95
CA THR A 150 10.48 14.95 11.66
C THR A 150 9.02 14.64 11.29
N ALA A 151 8.20 15.68 11.09
CA ALA A 151 6.75 15.57 10.90
C ALA A 151 6.34 14.47 9.89
N GLY A 152 5.27 13.74 10.20
CA GLY A 152 4.72 12.71 9.31
C GLY A 152 5.52 11.41 9.19
N LYS A 153 6.60 11.23 9.96
CA LYS A 153 7.38 9.98 10.02
C LYS A 153 7.18 9.22 11.33
N ILE A 154 7.27 7.89 11.26
CA ILE A 154 7.35 7.02 12.45
C ILE A 154 8.54 7.44 13.31
N LYS A 155 8.29 7.55 14.61
CA LYS A 155 9.25 8.08 15.58
C LYS A 155 9.97 6.95 16.27
N GLN A 156 11.25 6.85 15.98
CA GLN A 156 12.14 5.90 16.60
C GLN A 156 13.45 6.55 16.99
N PHE A 157 14.01 6.09 18.10
CA PHE A 157 15.11 6.74 18.79
C PHE A 157 16.11 5.70 19.30
N CYS A 158 17.39 6.06 19.31
CA CYS A 158 18.38 5.37 20.14
C CYS A 158 18.08 5.65 21.62
N GLU A 159 18.70 4.90 22.53
CA GLU A 159 18.44 5.05 23.98
C GLU A 159 18.63 6.49 24.49
N LYS A 160 19.76 7.13 24.14
CA LYS A 160 20.06 8.51 24.58
C LYS A 160 19.03 9.51 24.05
N CYS A 161 18.72 9.44 22.75
CA CYS A 161 17.76 10.34 22.13
C CYS A 161 16.34 10.12 22.66
N ASN A 162 15.97 8.86 22.95
CA ASN A 162 14.69 8.52 23.55
C ASN A 162 14.53 9.23 24.90
N THR A 163 15.53 9.14 25.78
CA THR A 163 15.50 9.86 27.07
C THR A 163 15.36 11.36 26.87
N GLN A 164 16.17 11.97 26.01
CA GLN A 164 16.14 13.43 25.81
C GLN A 164 14.81 13.93 25.24
N VAL A 165 14.25 13.24 24.25
CA VAL A 165 12.96 13.59 23.64
C VAL A 165 11.83 13.56 24.66
N HIS A 166 11.83 12.55 25.54
CA HIS A 166 10.77 12.34 26.54
C HIS A 166 11.00 13.07 27.87
N LEU A 167 12.11 13.77 28.05
CA LEU A 167 12.24 14.76 29.15
C LEU A 167 11.41 16.02 28.90
N HIS A 168 11.05 16.29 27.64
CA HIS A 168 10.26 17.46 27.27
C HIS A 168 8.85 17.38 27.89
N PRO A 169 8.32 18.47 28.48
CA PRO A 169 7.02 18.46 29.18
C PRO A 169 5.86 17.92 28.34
N LYS A 170 5.82 18.25 27.03
CA LYS A 170 4.77 17.75 26.11
C LYS A 170 4.80 16.23 25.90
N ARG A 171 5.95 15.58 26.10
CA ARG A 171 6.20 14.17 25.74
C ARG A 171 6.47 13.27 26.94
N LYS A 172 6.53 13.83 28.15
CA LYS A 172 6.89 13.11 29.38
C LYS A 172 5.95 11.95 29.72
N THR A 173 4.70 12.02 29.27
CA THR A 173 3.67 11.00 29.50
C THR A 173 3.56 9.98 28.37
N HIS A 174 4.32 10.14 27.29
CA HIS A 174 4.24 9.23 26.15
C HIS A 174 4.74 7.84 26.53
N ARG A 175 4.12 6.82 25.94
CA ARG A 175 4.58 5.43 26.07
C ARG A 175 5.44 5.07 24.85
N HIS A 176 6.67 4.67 25.13
CA HIS A 176 7.59 4.18 24.12
C HIS A 176 7.89 2.69 24.34
N SER A 177 7.95 1.94 23.25
CA SER A 177 8.18 0.50 23.24
C SER A 177 9.58 0.19 22.74
N LYS A 178 10.18 -0.90 23.23
CA LYS A 178 11.45 -1.39 22.69
C LYS A 178 11.22 -2.01 21.31
N LEU A 179 12.11 -1.69 20.38
CA LEU A 179 12.17 -2.34 19.08
C LEU A 179 12.87 -3.69 19.20
N SER A 180 12.42 -4.67 18.41
CA SER A 180 13.18 -5.90 18.21
C SER A 180 14.34 -5.60 17.25
N VAL A 181 15.57 -5.86 17.70
CA VAL A 181 16.78 -5.59 16.92
C VAL A 181 17.64 -6.85 16.90
N PRO A 182 18.16 -7.28 15.74
CA PRO A 182 19.08 -8.41 15.64
C PRO A 182 20.25 -8.29 16.62
N LYS A 183 20.54 -9.36 17.38
CA LYS A 183 21.52 -9.36 18.48
C LYS A 183 22.91 -8.91 18.02
N GLU A 184 23.31 -9.31 16.81
CA GLU A 184 24.59 -8.97 16.18
C GLU A 184 24.81 -7.45 16.06
N LEU A 185 23.73 -6.68 15.88
CA LEU A 185 23.78 -5.23 15.74
C LEU A 185 23.78 -4.50 17.09
N GLN A 186 23.37 -5.17 18.17
CA GLN A 186 23.41 -4.61 19.53
C GLN A 186 24.84 -4.61 20.10
N GLU A 187 25.69 -5.54 19.66
CA GLU A 187 27.06 -5.72 20.14
C GLU A 187 28.11 -4.91 19.35
N GLY A 188 27.75 -4.41 18.15
CA GLY A 188 28.60 -3.59 17.30
C GLY A 188 28.74 -2.14 17.79
N THR A 189 29.90 -1.78 18.35
CA THR A 189 30.22 -0.43 18.88
C THR A 189 30.54 0.63 17.81
N GLY A 190 30.26 0.37 16.54
CA GLY A 190 30.61 1.26 15.42
C GLY A 190 29.41 2.08 14.91
N ARG A 191 29.68 3.31 14.45
CA ARG A 191 28.76 4.04 13.56
C ARG A 191 28.61 3.21 12.28
N GLN A 192 27.58 2.37 12.19
CA GLN A 192 27.22 1.75 10.91
C GLN A 192 26.82 2.85 9.94
N GLY A 193 27.46 2.86 8.76
CA GLY A 193 27.37 3.96 7.79
C GLY A 193 26.04 4.02 7.02
N SER A 194 25.18 3.01 7.13
CA SER A 194 23.83 3.00 6.53
C SER A 194 23.02 1.81 7.05
N PHE A 195 21.74 2.03 7.39
CA PHE A 195 20.80 0.96 7.67
C PHE A 195 20.09 0.53 6.38
N PRO A 196 19.96 -0.79 6.12
CA PRO A 196 19.27 -1.26 4.92
C PRO A 196 17.82 -0.77 4.91
N ARG A 197 17.39 -0.23 3.77
CA ARG A 197 16.00 0.18 3.54
C ARG A 197 15.27 -0.91 2.78
N GLN A 198 14.15 -1.37 3.31
CA GLN A 198 13.27 -2.27 2.58
C GLN A 198 12.27 -1.46 1.77
N ARG A 199 12.43 -1.51 0.45
CA ARG A 199 11.60 -0.78 -0.51
C ARG A 199 10.83 -1.75 -1.40
N MET A 200 9.67 -1.31 -1.87
CA MET A 200 8.83 -2.02 -2.83
C MET A 200 8.41 -1.07 -3.95
N GLU A 201 8.31 -1.58 -5.17
CA GLU A 201 7.90 -0.79 -6.34
C GLU A 201 6.44 -1.05 -6.70
N LEU A 202 5.71 0.02 -7.04
CA LEU A 202 4.36 -0.09 -7.58
C LEU A 202 4.42 -0.67 -8.99
N PHE A 203 3.73 -1.78 -9.22
CA PHE A 203 3.68 -2.42 -10.54
C PHE A 203 2.27 -2.46 -11.15
N ALA A 204 1.21 -2.37 -10.33
CA ALA A 204 -0.15 -2.31 -10.84
C ALA A 204 -1.11 -1.55 -9.91
N VAL A 205 -2.12 -0.93 -10.51
CA VAL A 205 -3.27 -0.35 -9.81
C VAL A 205 -4.54 -0.86 -10.46
N LEU A 206 -5.36 -1.55 -9.66
CA LEU A 206 -6.72 -1.94 -10.04
C LEU A 206 -7.65 -0.79 -9.67
N CYS A 207 -8.48 -0.34 -10.60
CA CYS A 207 -9.39 0.79 -10.42
C CYS A 207 -10.84 0.37 -10.64
N ILE A 208 -11.76 0.99 -9.89
CA ILE A 208 -13.20 0.89 -10.09
C ILE A 208 -13.87 2.24 -9.81
N GLU A 209 -14.69 2.68 -10.75
CA GLU A 209 -15.52 3.88 -10.57
C GLU A 209 -16.84 3.50 -9.89
N THR A 210 -17.59 2.55 -10.48
CA THR A 210 -18.89 2.08 -9.98
C THR A 210 -19.02 0.55 -9.97
N SER A 211 -18.86 -0.09 -11.14
CA SER A 211 -19.13 -1.53 -11.34
C SER A 211 -18.30 -2.14 -12.47
N HIS A 212 -17.18 -1.51 -12.83
CA HIS A 212 -16.32 -2.00 -13.90
C HIS A 212 -14.86 -1.80 -13.53
N TYR A 213 -14.21 -2.91 -13.25
CA TYR A 213 -12.79 -2.96 -12.93
C TYR A 213 -11.94 -2.78 -14.19
N VAL A 214 -10.96 -1.89 -14.09
CA VAL A 214 -9.90 -1.68 -15.09
C VAL A 214 -8.55 -1.69 -14.41
N ALA A 215 -7.48 -1.87 -15.18
CA ALA A 215 -6.13 -1.97 -14.62
C ALA A 215 -5.17 -0.96 -15.26
N PHE A 216 -4.30 -0.41 -14.41
CA PHE A 216 -3.07 0.26 -14.81
C PHE A 216 -1.90 -0.65 -14.46
N VAL A 217 -0.99 -0.88 -15.41
CA VAL A 217 0.19 -1.73 -15.22
C VAL A 217 1.44 -0.96 -15.60
N LYS A 218 2.42 -0.95 -14.71
CA LYS A 218 3.75 -0.43 -14.97
C LYS A 218 4.59 -1.52 -15.62
N TYR A 219 5.06 -1.30 -16.85
CA TYR A 219 5.75 -2.33 -17.64
C TYR A 219 7.27 -2.13 -17.73
N GLY A 220 7.79 -1.04 -17.15
CA GLY A 220 9.22 -0.73 -17.14
C GLY A 220 9.59 0.31 -16.10
N ALA A 221 10.89 0.58 -15.96
CA ALA A 221 11.40 1.52 -14.96
C ALA A 221 11.10 2.99 -15.29
N ALA A 222 10.94 3.33 -16.57
CA ALA A 222 10.66 4.69 -17.01
C ALA A 222 9.33 5.21 -16.42
N ASP A 223 9.29 6.48 -16.04
CA ASP A 223 8.11 7.07 -15.39
C ASP A 223 6.86 7.05 -16.30
N SER A 224 7.05 7.09 -17.62
CA SER A 224 6.01 6.99 -18.65
C SER A 224 5.57 5.56 -18.98
N ALA A 225 6.20 4.54 -18.40
CA ALA A 225 5.98 3.14 -18.76
C ALA A 225 4.68 2.58 -18.15
N TRP A 226 3.54 3.15 -18.54
CA TRP A 226 2.21 2.77 -18.10
C TRP A 226 1.32 2.28 -19.25
N LEU A 227 0.61 1.20 -18.98
CA LEU A 227 -0.47 0.67 -19.82
C LEU A 227 -1.78 0.73 -19.06
N PHE A 228 -2.84 1.11 -19.77
CA PHE A 228 -4.22 1.00 -19.33
C PHE A 228 -4.87 -0.20 -20.01
N PHE A 229 -5.58 -1.02 -19.24
CA PHE A 229 -6.29 -2.20 -19.71
C PHE A 229 -7.77 -2.12 -19.33
N ASP A 230 -8.62 -2.24 -20.36
CA ASP A 230 -10.06 -2.37 -20.22
C ASP A 230 -10.53 -3.67 -20.89
N SER A 231 -11.13 -4.56 -20.10
CA SER A 231 -11.60 -5.86 -20.55
C SER A 231 -12.86 -5.80 -21.41
N MET A 232 -13.58 -4.67 -21.39
CA MET A 232 -14.82 -4.42 -22.12
C MET A 232 -14.78 -3.06 -22.83
N ALA A 233 -13.63 -2.72 -23.41
CA ALA A 233 -13.38 -1.42 -24.04
C ALA A 233 -14.33 -1.14 -25.22
N ASP A 234 -14.68 -2.18 -25.97
CA ASP A 234 -15.62 -2.11 -27.09
C ASP A 234 -16.47 -3.39 -27.18
N ARG A 235 -17.50 -3.39 -28.02
CA ARG A 235 -18.39 -4.54 -28.23
C ARG A 235 -18.75 -4.68 -29.70
N ASP A 236 -18.52 -5.87 -30.24
CA ASP A 236 -19.02 -6.25 -31.56
C ASP A 236 -20.35 -7.00 -31.44
N GLY A 237 -21.34 -6.55 -32.19
CA GLY A 237 -22.69 -7.14 -32.22
C GLY A 237 -23.59 -6.80 -31.02
N GLY A 238 -24.85 -7.28 -31.09
CA GLY A 238 -25.88 -7.05 -30.08
C GLY A 238 -25.94 -8.15 -29.01
N GLN A 239 -27.08 -8.82 -28.89
CA GLN A 239 -27.32 -9.86 -27.86
C GLN A 239 -26.34 -11.05 -27.95
N ASN A 240 -26.01 -11.50 -29.18
CA ASN A 240 -25.03 -12.57 -29.43
C ASN A 240 -23.62 -12.01 -29.70
N GLY A 241 -23.40 -10.74 -29.38
CA GLY A 241 -22.12 -10.07 -29.53
C GLY A 241 -21.11 -10.50 -28.47
N PHE A 242 -19.89 -9.99 -28.59
CA PHE A 242 -18.79 -10.23 -27.64
C PHE A 242 -18.02 -8.94 -27.37
N ASN A 243 -17.43 -8.86 -26.19
CA ASN A 243 -16.60 -7.72 -25.79
C ASN A 243 -15.21 -7.83 -26.44
N ILE A 244 -14.65 -6.69 -26.82
CA ILE A 244 -13.30 -6.54 -27.35
C ILE A 244 -12.45 -5.85 -26.27
N PRO A 245 -11.46 -6.53 -25.69
CA PRO A 245 -10.56 -5.92 -24.73
C PRO A 245 -9.56 -5.00 -25.42
N GLN A 246 -9.11 -3.96 -24.72
CA GLN A 246 -8.09 -3.04 -25.22
C GLN A 246 -6.98 -2.84 -24.20
N VAL A 247 -5.75 -2.83 -24.69
CA VAL A 247 -4.57 -2.34 -23.96
C VAL A 247 -4.10 -1.08 -24.68
N SER A 248 -4.01 0.03 -23.96
CA SER A 248 -3.60 1.32 -24.52
C SER A 248 -2.45 1.92 -23.69
N PRO A 249 -1.41 2.48 -24.32
CA PRO A 249 -0.44 3.32 -23.62
C PRO A 249 -1.14 4.50 -22.94
N CYS A 250 -0.71 4.84 -21.72
CA CYS A 250 -1.21 6.00 -21.00
C CYS A 250 -0.05 6.83 -20.41
N PRO A 251 0.87 7.36 -21.25
CA PRO A 251 2.03 8.11 -20.78
C PRO A 251 1.64 9.41 -20.06
N GLU A 252 0.42 9.93 -20.26
CA GLU A 252 -0.08 11.11 -19.56
C GLU A 252 -0.12 10.93 -18.03
N VAL A 253 -0.16 9.68 -17.54
CA VAL A 253 -0.07 9.34 -16.12
C VAL A 253 1.20 9.91 -15.48
N GLU A 254 2.34 9.87 -16.20
CA GLU A 254 3.63 10.37 -15.71
C GLU A 254 3.54 11.83 -15.26
N ALA A 255 2.91 12.68 -16.07
CA ALA A 255 2.83 14.12 -15.80
C ALA A 255 2.15 14.40 -14.45
N TYR A 256 1.11 13.64 -14.12
CA TYR A 256 0.39 13.77 -12.85
C TYR A 256 1.13 13.10 -11.68
N LEU A 257 1.85 11.99 -11.91
CA LEU A 257 2.64 11.34 -10.86
C LEU A 257 3.93 12.11 -10.51
N LYS A 258 4.35 13.07 -11.35
CA LYS A 258 5.43 14.02 -11.02
C LYS A 258 4.95 15.23 -10.23
N MET A 259 3.64 15.49 -10.18
CA MET A 259 3.06 16.57 -9.37
C MET A 259 3.09 16.20 -7.89
N THR A 260 3.11 17.21 -7.01
CA THR A 260 2.95 16.96 -5.58
C THR A 260 1.49 16.68 -5.22
N PRO A 261 1.21 16.00 -4.09
CA PRO A 261 -0.15 15.81 -3.62
C PRO A 261 -0.93 17.13 -3.42
N GLU A 262 -0.26 18.21 -3.04
CA GLU A 262 -0.85 19.54 -2.89
C GLU A 262 -1.28 20.13 -4.24
N GLU A 263 -0.45 20.00 -5.28
CA GLU A 263 -0.80 20.43 -6.63
C GLU A 263 -2.02 19.64 -7.15
N LEU A 264 -2.01 18.32 -6.98
CA LEU A 264 -3.14 17.45 -7.35
C LEU A 264 -4.41 17.74 -6.54
N HIS A 265 -4.27 18.22 -5.31
CA HIS A 265 -5.41 18.61 -4.49
C HIS A 265 -6.17 19.78 -5.14
N THR A 266 -5.44 20.79 -5.61
CA THR A 266 -6.01 21.99 -6.25
C THR A 266 -6.59 21.75 -7.64
N LEU A 267 -6.16 20.69 -8.31
CA LEU A 267 -6.62 20.35 -9.66
C LEU A 267 -8.04 19.78 -9.63
N ASP A 268 -8.95 20.31 -10.44
CA ASP A 268 -10.28 19.71 -10.63
C ASP A 268 -10.13 18.29 -11.25
N PRO A 269 -10.70 17.23 -10.65
CA PRO A 269 -10.71 15.91 -11.28
C PRO A 269 -11.17 15.88 -12.75
N LYS A 270 -12.02 16.84 -13.16
CA LYS A 270 -12.51 16.94 -14.54
C LYS A 270 -11.48 17.50 -15.53
N SER A 271 -10.44 18.19 -15.06
CA SER A 271 -9.38 18.71 -15.92
C SER A 271 -8.22 17.72 -16.10
N ILE A 272 -8.20 16.63 -15.33
CA ILE A 272 -7.22 15.54 -15.48
C ILE A 272 -7.47 14.83 -16.80
N GLN A 273 -6.44 14.80 -17.65
CA GLN A 273 -6.50 14.26 -18.99
C GLN A 273 -6.42 12.74 -19.01
N GLY A 274 -7.06 12.15 -20.02
CA GLY A 274 -6.93 10.73 -20.34
C GLY A 274 -7.32 9.80 -19.20
N GLN A 275 -6.56 8.71 -19.05
CA GLN A 275 -6.85 7.67 -18.07
C GLN A 275 -6.35 8.01 -16.66
N ALA A 276 -5.50 9.02 -16.51
CA ALA A 276 -4.91 9.42 -15.22
C ALA A 276 -5.97 9.77 -14.16
N ARG A 277 -7.15 10.29 -14.58
CA ARG A 277 -8.28 10.55 -13.67
C ARG A 277 -8.69 9.26 -12.94
N ARG A 278 -8.81 8.15 -13.67
CA ARG A 278 -9.23 6.86 -13.09
C ARG A 278 -8.17 6.30 -12.16
N LEU A 279 -6.88 6.47 -12.49
CA LEU A 279 -5.80 6.07 -11.60
C LEU A 279 -5.89 6.79 -10.24
N LEU A 280 -6.04 8.11 -10.25
CA LEU A 280 -5.99 8.94 -9.03
C LEU A 280 -7.29 8.93 -8.23
N CYS A 281 -8.44 8.90 -8.89
CA CYS A 281 -9.76 9.02 -8.26
C CYS A 281 -10.45 7.67 -8.06
N ASP A 282 -10.07 6.66 -8.85
CA ASP A 282 -10.76 5.36 -8.92
C ASP A 282 -9.90 4.18 -8.44
N ALA A 283 -8.71 4.41 -7.84
CA ALA A 283 -7.89 3.34 -7.25
C ALA A 283 -8.64 2.49 -6.22
N TYR A 284 -8.63 1.18 -6.41
CA TYR A 284 -9.25 0.17 -5.56
C TYR A 284 -8.22 -0.71 -4.87
N MET A 285 -7.28 -1.29 -5.62
CA MET A 285 -6.12 -2.00 -5.08
C MET A 285 -4.84 -1.46 -5.71
N CYS A 286 -3.80 -1.28 -4.90
CA CYS A 286 -2.45 -0.97 -5.39
C CYS A 286 -1.53 -2.13 -5.04
N MET A 287 -0.77 -2.58 -6.03
CA MET A 287 0.05 -3.79 -5.94
C MET A 287 1.52 -3.42 -6.06
N TYR A 288 2.28 -3.83 -5.06
CA TYR A 288 3.70 -3.57 -4.91
C TYR A 288 4.49 -4.87 -4.91
N GLN A 289 5.71 -4.84 -5.42
CA GLN A 289 6.59 -5.99 -5.43
C GLN A 289 8.01 -5.63 -4.99
N SER A 290 8.79 -6.64 -4.61
CA SER A 290 10.23 -6.46 -4.43
C SER A 290 10.86 -5.99 -5.75
N PRO A 291 11.75 -4.97 -5.76
CA PRO A 291 12.42 -4.49 -6.99
C PRO A 291 13.26 -5.55 -7.70
N THR A 292 13.52 -6.69 -7.06
CA THR A 292 14.22 -7.82 -7.68
C THR A 292 13.31 -8.67 -8.59
N MET A 293 11.99 -8.45 -8.56
CA MET A 293 10.99 -9.23 -9.30
C MET A 293 10.52 -8.58 -10.62
N SER A 294 11.06 -7.42 -11.00
CA SER A 294 10.70 -6.78 -12.27
C SER A 294 11.01 -7.72 -13.45
N LEU A 295 9.98 -8.04 -14.25
CA LEU A 295 10.03 -9.04 -15.33
C LEU A 295 11.03 -8.72 -16.45
N TYR A 296 11.54 -7.49 -16.50
CA TYR A 296 12.52 -7.03 -17.47
C TYR A 296 13.66 -6.29 -16.75
N LYS A 297 14.89 -6.83 -16.91
CA LYS A 297 16.14 -6.12 -16.60
C LYS A 297 16.66 -5.44 -17.85
#